data_AF-A0AAW9I8J8-F1
#
_entry.id   AF-A0AAW9I8J8-F1
#
_cell.length_a   1.000
_cell.length_b   1.000
_cell.length_c   1.000
_cell.angle_alpha   90.00
_cell.angle_beta   90.00
_cell.angle_gamma   90.00
#
_symmetry.space_group_name_H-M   'P 1'
#
loop_
_entity.id
_entity.type
_entity.pdbx_description
1 polymer ?
#
loop_
_entity_poly.entity_id
_entity_poly.type
_entity_poly.pdbx_seq_one_letter_code
_entity_poly.pdbx_strand_id
1 'polypeptide(L)' 'LEYDRDTLKGEYLRDLSKGLPIEMPKHYFENDDDKTTPLVTWRESANIVFGNWLNYCVYQDTPYNINEIN' A
#
# COMPACT_ATOMS: atom_id res chain seq x y z
N LEU A 1 2.13 1.34 2.64
CA LEU A 1 0.72 1.14 3.06
C LEU A 1 -0.28 1.70 2.04
N GLU A 2 0.20 2.54 1.13
CA GLU A 2 -0.47 3.12 -0.02
C GLU A 2 -0.38 2.26 -1.29
N TYR A 3 0.54 1.28 -1.32
CA TYR A 3 0.72 0.43 -2.49
C TYR A 3 -0.52 -0.41 -2.77
N ASP A 4 -0.98 -0.32 -4.01
CA ASP A 4 -2.00 -1.20 -4.55
C ASP A 4 -1.48 -2.63 -4.62
N ARG A 5 -2.44 -3.57 -4.65
CA ARG A 5 -2.20 -5.02 -4.63
C ARG A 5 -1.05 -5.44 -5.54
N ASP A 6 -1.02 -4.95 -6.77
CA ASP A 6 -0.11 -5.43 -7.81
C ASP A 6 1.19 -4.62 -7.93
N THR A 7 1.43 -3.66 -7.03
CA THR A 7 2.61 -2.77 -7.13
C THR A 7 3.92 -3.56 -7.05
N LEU A 8 4.09 -4.38 -6.01
CA LEU A 8 5.31 -5.20 -5.84
C LEU A 8 5.41 -6.30 -6.92
N LYS A 9 4.28 -6.84 -7.40
CA LYS A 9 4.24 -7.79 -8.53
C LYS A 9 4.78 -7.12 -9.80
N GLY A 10 4.33 -5.91 -10.09
CA GLY A 10 4.80 -5.13 -11.24
C GLY A 10 6.29 -4.82 -11.17
N GLU A 11 6.78 -4.44 -9.99
CA GLU A 11 8.22 -4.21 -9.76
C GLU A 11 9.04 -5.48 -9.96
N TYR A 12 8.62 -6.59 -9.37
CA TYR A 12 9.27 -7.89 -9.50
C TYR A 12 9.36 -8.34 -10.97
N LEU A 13 8.24 -8.30 -11.71
CA LEU A 13 8.21 -8.70 -13.12
C LEU A 13 9.04 -7.77 -14.00
N ARG A 14 9.00 -6.46 -13.75
CA ARG A 14 9.83 -5.47 -14.45
C ARG A 14 11.31 -5.78 -14.28
N ASP A 15 11.76 -6.06 -13.07
CA ASP A 15 13.17 -6.25 -12.78
C ASP A 15 13.66 -7.65 -13.18
N LEU A 16 12.78 -8.66 -13.14
CA LEU A 16 13.02 -9.99 -13.72
C LEU A 16 13.23 -9.89 -15.24
N SER A 17 12.42 -9.09 -15.95
CA SER A 17 12.56 -8.88 -17.40
C SER A 17 13.89 -8.20 -17.79
N LYS A 18 14.52 -7.48 -16.85
CA LYS A 18 15.82 -6.85 -17.05
C LYS A 18 16.99 -7.80 -16.74
N GLY A 19 16.71 -9.02 -16.28
CA GLY A 19 17.73 -9.99 -15.87
C GLY A 19 18.50 -9.58 -14.62
N LEU A 20 17.92 -8.73 -13.77
CA LEU A 20 18.57 -8.31 -12.53
C LEU A 20 18.59 -9.46 -11.51
N PRO A 21 19.65 -9.60 -10.70
CA PRO A 21 19.69 -10.58 -9.62
C PRO A 21 18.82 -10.12 -8.45
N ILE A 22 17.51 -10.34 -8.56
CA ILE A 22 16.51 -9.95 -7.57
C ILE A 22 15.89 -11.19 -6.90
N GLU A 23 15.48 -11.03 -5.65
CA GLU A 23 14.72 -12.06 -4.92
C GLU A 23 13.22 -11.84 -5.06
N MET A 24 12.44 -12.91 -4.89
CA MET A 24 10.98 -12.81 -4.85
C MET A 24 10.52 -12.01 -3.62
N PRO A 25 9.50 -11.15 -3.74
CA PRO A 25 8.93 -10.45 -2.59
C PRO A 25 8.40 -11.43 -1.53
N LYS A 26 8.89 -11.29 -0.29
CA LYS A 26 8.59 -12.22 0.81
C LYS A 26 7.14 -12.05 1.29
N HIS A 27 6.47 -13.17 1.55
CA HIS A 27 5.09 -13.22 2.07
C HIS A 27 4.06 -12.46 1.22
N TYR A 28 4.35 -12.32 -0.08
CA TYR A 28 3.55 -11.53 -1.00
C TYR A 28 2.79 -12.41 -2.00
N PHE A 29 3.40 -13.51 -2.45
CA PHE A 29 2.76 -14.53 -3.26
C PHE A 29 2.36 -15.74 -2.42
N GLU A 30 1.29 -16.42 -2.81
CA GLU A 30 0.90 -17.68 -2.17
C GLU A 30 1.88 -18.78 -2.60
N ASN A 31 2.48 -19.47 -1.62
CA ASN A 31 3.48 -20.53 -1.85
C ASN A 31 4.68 -20.10 -2.72
N ASP A 32 5.05 -18.81 -2.69
CA ASP A 32 6.12 -18.24 -3.51
C ASP A 32 5.95 -18.50 -5.03
N ASP A 33 4.69 -18.51 -5.50
CA ASP A 33 4.35 -18.61 -6.94
C ASP A 33 3.90 -17.24 -7.50
N ASP A 34 4.70 -16.65 -8.38
CA ASP A 34 4.48 -15.33 -8.99
C ASP A 34 3.26 -15.27 -9.95
N LYS A 35 2.70 -16.42 -10.30
CA LYS A 35 1.45 -16.55 -11.07
C LYS A 35 0.22 -16.38 -10.20
N THR A 36 0.36 -16.55 -8.88
CA THR A 36 -0.75 -16.36 -7.95
C THR A 36 -1.13 -14.89 -7.82
N THR A 37 -2.32 -14.66 -7.28
CA THR A 37 -2.76 -13.32 -6.93
C THR A 37 -2.05 -12.89 -5.65
N PRO A 38 -1.43 -11.68 -5.59
CA PRO A 38 -0.76 -11.24 -4.39
C PRO A 38 -1.66 -11.17 -3.16
N LEU A 39 -1.13 -11.59 -2.03
CA LEU A 39 -1.76 -11.50 -0.72
C LEU A 39 -1.69 -10.06 -0.22
N VAL A 40 -2.85 -9.44 0.04
CA VAL A 40 -2.91 -8.06 0.57
C VAL A 40 -3.10 -8.12 2.07
N THR A 41 -2.01 -8.08 2.83
CA THR A 41 -2.00 -8.15 4.30
C THR A 41 -1.88 -6.79 4.98
N TRP A 42 -1.60 -5.73 4.21
CA TRP A 42 -1.29 -4.40 4.75
C TRP A 42 -2.44 -3.39 4.65
N ARG A 43 -3.50 -3.66 3.88
CA ARG A 43 -4.56 -2.67 3.58
C ARG A 43 -5.31 -2.18 4.82
N GLU A 44 -5.62 -3.06 5.76
CA GLU A 44 -6.32 -2.67 6.99
C GLU A 44 -5.48 -1.73 7.85
N SER A 45 -4.21 -2.06 8.06
CA SER A 45 -3.27 -1.20 8.78
C SER A 45 -3.11 0.17 8.10
N ALA A 46 -3.25 0.22 6.76
CA ALA A 46 -3.11 1.47 6.01
C ALA A 46 -4.27 2.42 6.32
N ASN A 47 -5.49 1.89 6.28
CA ASN A 47 -6.70 2.65 6.59
C ASN A 47 -6.62 3.24 8.00
N ILE A 48 -6.12 2.48 8.98
CA ILE A 48 -5.95 2.94 10.37
C ILE A 48 -4.92 4.07 10.43
N VAL A 49 -3.76 3.92 9.78
CA VAL A 49 -2.70 4.94 9.78
C VAL A 49 -3.19 6.26 9.17
N PHE A 50 -3.79 6.22 7.97
CA PHE A 50 -4.28 7.43 7.31
C PHE A 50 -5.47 8.06 8.05
N GLY A 51 -6.39 7.24 8.57
CA GLY A 51 -7.52 7.72 9.36
C GLY A 51 -7.08 8.39 10.66
N ASN A 52 -6.16 7.77 11.40
CA ASN A 52 -5.62 8.34 12.63
C ASN A 52 -4.82 9.61 12.34
N TRP A 53 -4.01 9.64 11.29
CA TRP A 53 -3.24 10.81 10.91
C TRP A 53 -4.15 12.00 10.58
N LEU A 54 -5.17 11.82 9.75
CA LEU A 54 -6.13 12.88 9.42
C LEU A 54 -6.87 13.38 10.66
N ASN A 55 -7.34 12.49 11.53
CA ASN A 55 -8.14 12.87 12.68
C ASN A 55 -7.32 13.54 13.78
N TYR A 56 -6.20 12.95 14.18
CA TYR A 56 -5.46 13.37 15.37
C TYR A 56 -4.30 14.32 15.07
N CYS A 57 -3.75 14.30 13.85
CA CYS A 57 -2.60 15.15 13.50
C CYS A 57 -2.96 16.31 12.58
N VAL A 58 -4.05 16.22 11.81
CA VAL A 58 -4.46 17.30 10.90
C VAL A 58 -5.67 18.04 11.45
N TYR A 59 -6.77 17.33 11.71
CA TYR A 59 -8.03 17.98 12.07
C TYR A 59 -8.03 18.59 13.48
N GLN A 60 -7.33 17.98 14.44
CA GLN A 60 -7.24 18.56 15.80
C GLN A 60 -6.43 19.86 15.83
N ASP A 61 -5.45 20.03 14.93
CA ASP A 61 -4.62 21.23 14.84
C ASP A 61 -5.24 22.29 13.92
N THR A 62 -6.04 21.88 12.92
CA THR A 62 -6.77 22.76 12.00
C THR A 62 -8.21 22.25 11.78
N PRO A 63 -9.15 22.55 12.68
CA PRO A 63 -10.52 22.08 12.56
C PRO A 63 -11.20 22.70 11.34
N TYR A 64 -11.71 21.84 10.46
CA TYR A 64 -12.44 22.25 9.27
C TYR A 64 -13.90 22.63 9.62
N ASN A 65 -14.35 23.81 9.17
CA ASN A 65 -15.72 24.29 9.38
C ASN A 65 -16.54 24.14 8.09
N ILE A 66 -17.51 23.23 8.10
CA ILE A 66 -18.37 22.96 6.94
C ILE A 66 -19.19 24.17 6.48
N ASN A 67 -19.43 25.16 7.36
CA ASN A 67 -20.14 26.39 7.01
C ASN A 67 -19.31 27.38 6.17
N GLU A 68 -18.02 27.12 5.98
CA GLU A 68 -17.13 27.94 5.13
C GLU A 68 -17.11 27.48 3.67
N ILE A 69 -17.73 26.33 3.36
CA ILE A 69 -17.93 25.89 1.98
C ILE A 69 -19.30 26.37 1.51
N ASN A 70 -19.28 27.45 0.73
CA ASN A 70 -20.43 28.01 0.01
C ASN A 70 -20.84 27.17 -1.20
#